data_AF-A0A182IEB3-F1
#
_entry.id   AF-A0A182IEB3-F1
#
_cell.length_a   1.000
_cell.length_b   1.000
_cell.length_c   1.000
_cell.angle_alpha   90.00
_cell.angle_beta   90.00
_cell.angle_gamma   90.00
#
_symmetry.space_group_name_H-M   'P 1'
#
loop_
_entity.id
_entity.type
_entity.pdbx_description
1 polymer ?
#
loop_
_entity_poly.entity_id
_entity_poly.type
_entity_poly.pdbx_seq_one_letter_code
_entity_poly.pdbx_strand_id
1 'polypeptide(L)'
;MHRLIVLLLLLALQIAHHRAAGNVLLRQFLITAVERNCVVPLKPDWSYSSPLIFTQNGVLVSPENDSYDVEDITLATGDEVVLSCSPNYFREFSSEKVLWARCKKDKTFVVNGADKNFVSALSCKERPIEEIIVSVRGCPATLRSIEYGFTNPVTNKSYILGEACYDVKVGRTHFIHTKVKSGTNSIEQLALKVKDNVTYFHGYHPTQRYKVDLSKALNINDQAERFRPVFGPKNAPKIEARRYVNEALLTHRQYLSVLKMAWNYQIVKDRDQLLNLDRLVQDIRGLEVPEVEIYTGAHGVMTLQDKHNQSAEVYLVRENRFPVPQLHWTVVRSQERAVAFAVFGKAPQTEQERERRTFCMSQCEQISWLKKLHENDAWQEARAGFVLCCELEEFRRTVKEMPQVTGVKAVLV
;
A
#
# COMPACT_ATOMS: atom_id res chain seq x y z
N MET A 1 -80.21 10.23 46.84
CA MET A 1 -78.75 10.25 46.60
C MET A 1 -78.02 9.64 47.80
N HIS A 2 -78.19 8.33 48.00
CA HIS A 2 -77.70 7.58 49.17
C HIS A 2 -77.02 6.26 48.76
N ARG A 3 -76.57 6.16 47.50
CA ARG A 3 -75.85 5.00 46.95
C ARG A 3 -74.45 5.32 46.43
N LEU A 4 -74.00 6.58 46.50
CA LEU A 4 -72.63 6.98 46.12
C LEU A 4 -71.67 7.10 47.31
N ILE A 5 -72.18 7.11 48.55
CA ILE A 5 -71.35 7.24 49.77
C ILE A 5 -70.83 5.87 50.26
N VAL A 6 -71.45 4.77 49.83
CA VAL A 6 -71.06 3.39 50.23
C VAL A 6 -69.86 2.87 49.42
N LEU A 7 -69.63 3.35 48.19
CA LEU A 7 -68.56 2.84 47.33
C LEU A 7 -67.18 3.44 47.64
N LEU A 8 -67.14 4.66 48.21
CA LEU A 8 -65.90 5.36 48.53
C LEU A 8 -65.33 4.99 49.92
N LEU A 9 -66.14 4.38 50.79
CA LEU A 9 -65.72 3.85 52.10
C LEU A 9 -65.24 2.40 52.03
N LEU A 10 -65.48 1.69 50.93
CA LEU A 10 -65.00 0.32 50.68
C LEU A 10 -63.62 0.25 49.99
N LEU A 11 -63.11 1.35 49.43
CA LEU A 11 -61.75 1.40 48.83
C LEU A 11 -60.67 1.99 49.75
N ALA A 12 -61.05 2.69 50.82
CA ALA A 12 -60.10 3.31 51.75
C ALA A 12 -59.84 2.48 53.03
N LEU A 13 -60.55 1.36 53.21
CA LEU A 13 -60.41 0.46 54.38
C LEU A 13 -59.94 -0.98 54.06
N GLN A 14 -59.34 -1.20 52.89
CA GLN A 14 -58.25 -2.17 52.76
C GLN A 14 -56.93 -1.49 53.14
N ILE A 15 -56.88 -0.77 54.26
CA ILE A 15 -56.23 -1.28 55.48
C ILE A 15 -55.37 -2.50 55.14
N ALA A 16 -54.08 -2.30 54.92
CA ALA A 16 -53.16 -2.16 56.04
C ALA A 16 -53.31 -3.32 57.05
N HIS A 17 -53.52 -4.56 56.58
CA HIS A 17 -53.31 -5.77 57.38
C HIS A 17 -52.97 -6.95 56.47
N HIS A 18 -51.82 -6.89 55.79
CA HIS A 18 -50.97 -8.06 55.56
C HIS A 18 -49.52 -7.59 55.36
N ARG A 19 -48.86 -7.36 56.51
CA ARG A 19 -47.41 -7.56 56.64
C ARG A 19 -47.14 -9.04 56.40
N ALA A 20 -46.31 -9.35 55.42
CA ALA A 20 -45.26 -10.38 55.48
C ALA A 20 -44.91 -10.83 54.06
N ALA A 21 -43.61 -11.08 53.85
CA ALA A 21 -43.00 -11.68 52.66
C ALA A 21 -42.86 -10.77 51.44
N GLY A 22 -41.63 -10.31 51.22
CA GLY A 22 -41.22 -9.65 49.99
C GLY A 22 -39.84 -9.04 50.14
N ASN A 23 -38.82 -9.90 50.09
CA ASN A 23 -37.41 -9.52 50.04
C ASN A 23 -37.19 -8.31 49.13
N VAL A 24 -36.68 -7.21 49.70
CA VAL A 24 -36.06 -6.13 48.94
C VAL A 24 -34.75 -6.69 48.38
N LEU A 25 -34.83 -7.31 47.20
CA LEU A 25 -33.68 -7.47 46.33
C LEU A 25 -33.34 -6.07 45.80
N LEU A 26 -32.43 -5.39 46.51
CA LEU A 26 -31.57 -4.38 45.90
C LEU A 26 -30.83 -5.09 44.74
N ARG A 27 -31.43 -5.10 43.54
CA ARG A 27 -30.67 -5.31 42.32
C ARG A 27 -29.78 -4.08 42.16
N GLN A 28 -28.58 -4.16 42.72
CA GLN A 28 -27.43 -3.46 42.15
C GLN A 28 -27.38 -3.86 40.69
N PHE A 29 -27.89 -3.00 39.81
CA PHE A 29 -27.41 -2.95 38.45
C PHE A 29 -25.95 -2.52 38.54
N LEU A 30 -25.06 -3.51 38.69
CA LEU A 30 -23.70 -3.39 38.19
C LEU A 30 -23.85 -3.14 36.69
N ILE A 31 -23.88 -1.86 36.32
CA ILE A 31 -23.48 -1.44 35.00
C ILE A 31 -22.00 -1.82 34.97
N THR A 32 -21.67 -3.03 34.52
CA THR A 32 -20.34 -3.30 34.02
C THR A 32 -20.14 -2.24 32.94
N ALA A 33 -19.32 -1.23 33.24
CA ALA A 33 -18.87 -0.30 32.23
C ALA A 33 -18.32 -1.17 31.11
N VAL A 34 -18.97 -1.16 29.94
CA VAL A 34 -18.43 -1.84 28.78
C VAL A 34 -17.09 -1.16 28.53
N GLU A 35 -16.00 -1.82 28.90
CA GLU A 35 -14.65 -1.35 28.62
C GLU A 35 -14.56 -1.23 27.10
N ARG A 36 -14.47 0.01 26.63
CA ARG A 36 -14.41 0.29 25.20
C ARG A 36 -12.96 0.23 24.78
N ASN A 37 -12.61 -0.75 23.98
CA ASN A 37 -11.29 -0.87 23.36
C ASN A 37 -10.91 0.43 22.62
N CYS A 38 -9.62 0.66 22.46
CA CYS A 38 -9.16 1.74 21.60
C CYS A 38 -9.23 1.32 20.14
N VAL A 39 -9.85 2.15 19.31
CA VAL A 39 -9.96 1.93 17.86
C VAL A 39 -9.21 3.06 17.17
N VAL A 40 -8.04 2.74 16.64
CA VAL A 40 -7.12 3.72 16.05
C VAL A 40 -7.11 3.63 14.54
N PRO A 41 -7.47 4.71 13.83
CA PRO A 41 -7.42 4.71 12.38
C PRO A 41 -5.98 4.66 11.88
N LEU A 42 -5.73 3.70 10.98
CA LEU A 42 -4.50 3.58 10.23
C LEU A 42 -4.49 4.44 8.99
N LYS A 43 -5.67 4.66 8.41
CA LYS A 43 -5.80 5.43 7.18
C LYS A 43 -5.77 6.92 7.52
N PRO A 44 -4.71 7.64 7.15
CA PRO A 44 -4.81 9.08 7.11
C PRO A 44 -5.73 9.42 5.94
N ASP A 45 -6.87 10.04 6.22
CA ASP A 45 -7.66 10.83 5.27
C ASP A 45 -6.89 12.08 4.75
N TRP A 46 -5.56 12.00 4.77
CA TRP A 46 -4.58 13.02 4.45
C TRP A 46 -4.56 14.22 5.40
N SER A 47 -5.41 14.23 6.43
CA SER A 47 -5.40 15.30 7.44
C SER A 47 -4.31 15.13 8.51
N TYR A 48 -3.71 13.94 8.62
CA TYR A 48 -2.64 13.64 9.57
C TYR A 48 -1.71 12.51 9.08
N SER A 49 -0.58 12.30 9.76
CA SER A 49 0.27 11.10 9.60
C SER A 49 0.14 10.24 10.85
N SER A 50 -0.28 8.98 10.71
CA SER A 50 -0.42 8.07 11.84
C SER A 50 0.97 7.61 12.33
N PRO A 51 1.23 7.56 13.66
CA PRO A 51 2.45 6.97 14.19
C PRO A 51 2.48 5.46 13.93
N LEU A 52 3.68 4.88 13.90
CA LEU A 52 3.82 3.44 14.00
C LEU A 52 3.56 3.00 15.45
N ILE A 53 2.85 1.91 15.63
CA ILE A 53 2.43 1.36 16.92
C ILE A 53 3.13 0.04 17.13
N PHE A 54 3.93 -0.03 18.20
CA PHE A 54 4.64 -1.23 18.63
C PHE A 54 4.13 -1.70 19.98
N THR A 55 4.25 -3.00 20.24
CA THR A 55 4.17 -3.53 21.60
C THR A 55 5.37 -3.05 22.42
N GLN A 56 5.31 -3.22 23.75
CA GLN A 56 6.44 -2.90 24.63
C GLN A 56 7.73 -3.68 24.29
N ASN A 57 7.59 -4.84 23.64
CA ASN A 57 8.72 -5.66 23.19
C ASN A 57 9.20 -5.29 21.78
N GLY A 58 8.62 -4.25 21.16
CA GLY A 58 9.04 -3.76 19.85
C GLY A 58 8.47 -4.53 18.67
N VAL A 59 7.46 -5.38 18.86
CA VAL A 59 6.76 -6.03 17.75
C VAL A 59 5.75 -5.04 17.16
N LEU A 60 5.68 -4.93 15.83
CA LEU A 60 4.72 -4.02 15.20
C LEU A 60 3.29 -4.56 15.38
N VAL A 61 2.39 -3.72 15.92
CA VAL A 61 1.01 -4.14 16.20
C VAL A 61 0.25 -4.35 14.90
N SER A 62 -0.24 -5.56 14.66
CA SER A 62 -1.09 -5.88 13.51
C SER A 62 -2.57 -5.69 13.82
N PRO A 63 -3.41 -5.34 12.82
CA PRO A 63 -4.85 -5.40 12.99
C PRO A 63 -5.31 -6.85 13.22
N GLU A 64 -6.48 -7.00 13.84
CA GLU A 64 -7.06 -8.31 14.18
C GLU A 64 -7.32 -9.20 12.95
N ASN A 65 -7.55 -8.59 11.78
CA ASN A 65 -7.69 -9.27 10.50
C ASN A 65 -6.80 -8.60 9.45
N ASP A 66 -6.08 -9.41 8.68
CA ASP A 66 -5.18 -8.96 7.60
C ASP A 66 -5.92 -8.63 6.28
N SER A 67 -7.25 -8.50 6.36
CA SER A 67 -8.05 -7.99 5.25
C SER A 67 -7.60 -6.58 4.85
N TYR A 68 -7.67 -6.29 3.55
CA TYR A 68 -7.33 -4.98 3.00
C TYR A 68 -8.38 -3.90 3.26
N ASP A 69 -9.58 -4.31 3.68
CA ASP A 69 -10.66 -3.39 4.08
C ASP A 69 -10.53 -2.92 5.53
N VAL A 70 -9.58 -3.47 6.30
CA VAL A 70 -9.38 -3.08 7.70
C VAL A 70 -8.55 -1.80 7.74
N GLU A 71 -9.21 -0.73 8.15
CA GLU A 71 -8.63 0.62 8.22
C GLU A 71 -8.23 1.03 9.64
N ASP A 72 -8.46 0.18 10.65
CA ASP A 72 -8.25 0.47 12.07
C ASP A 72 -7.44 -0.64 12.78
N ILE A 73 -6.73 -0.28 13.85
CA ILE A 73 -6.19 -1.22 14.84
C ILE A 73 -7.05 -1.13 16.10
N THR A 74 -7.40 -2.28 16.67
CA THR A 74 -8.06 -2.38 17.97
C THR A 74 -7.03 -2.75 19.03
N LEU A 75 -7.01 -2.00 20.14
CA LEU A 75 -6.22 -2.30 21.34
C LEU A 75 -7.16 -2.48 22.51
N ALA A 76 -6.93 -3.49 23.34
CA ALA A 76 -7.73 -3.70 24.54
C ALA A 76 -7.52 -2.54 25.52
N THR A 77 -8.54 -2.23 26.32
CA THR A 77 -8.41 -1.23 27.38
C THR A 77 -7.29 -1.65 28.33
N GLY A 78 -6.38 -0.71 28.64
CA GLY A 78 -5.22 -0.97 29.48
C GLY A 78 -3.97 -1.43 28.71
N ASP A 79 -4.06 -1.78 27.43
CA ASP A 79 -2.89 -2.15 26.62
C ASP A 79 -1.86 -1.02 26.61
N GLU A 80 -0.59 -1.37 26.86
CA GLU A 80 0.54 -0.45 26.78
C GLU A 80 1.29 -0.64 25.47
N VAL A 81 1.43 0.44 24.72
CA VAL A 81 2.05 0.48 23.39
C VAL A 81 3.09 1.59 23.29
N VAL A 82 3.99 1.44 22.34
CA VAL A 82 4.98 2.45 21.96
C VAL A 82 4.56 3.07 20.63
N LEU A 83 4.29 4.37 20.63
CA LEU A 83 3.99 5.15 19.44
C LEU A 83 5.29 5.77 18.91
N SER A 84 5.57 5.64 17.61
CA SER A 84 6.77 6.16 16.97
C SER A 84 6.44 7.03 15.77
N CYS A 85 6.91 8.27 15.81
CA CYS A 85 7.01 9.15 14.66
C CYS A 85 8.44 9.19 14.09
N SER A 86 9.39 8.49 14.72
CA SER A 86 10.80 8.47 14.32
C SER A 86 10.96 8.12 12.82
N PRO A 87 11.80 8.85 12.07
CA PRO A 87 12.76 9.85 12.53
C PRO A 87 12.19 11.25 12.82
N ASN A 88 10.90 11.45 12.53
CA ASN A 88 10.17 12.70 12.72
C ASN A 88 9.58 12.81 14.13
N TYR A 89 8.84 13.90 14.35
CA TYR A 89 8.28 14.28 15.65
C TYR A 89 6.75 14.23 15.63
N PHE A 90 6.16 14.12 16.82
CA PHE A 90 4.73 14.32 17.03
C PHE A 90 4.33 15.79 16.81
N ARG A 91 3.08 16.02 16.40
CA ARG A 91 2.56 17.36 16.14
C ARG A 91 2.41 18.21 17.41
N GLU A 92 1.83 17.66 18.48
CA GLU A 92 1.68 18.35 19.77
C GLU A 92 2.91 18.20 20.67
N PHE A 93 3.73 17.17 20.46
CA PHE A 93 4.97 16.92 21.21
C PHE A 93 6.17 17.09 20.28
N SER A 94 6.47 18.33 19.90
CA SER A 94 7.41 18.65 18.82
C SER A 94 8.88 18.30 19.11
N SER A 95 9.24 17.98 20.35
CA SER A 95 10.54 17.42 20.75
C SER A 95 10.58 15.89 20.77
N GLU A 96 9.41 15.24 20.80
CA GLU A 96 9.29 13.81 21.01
C GLU A 96 9.17 13.09 19.68
N LYS A 97 9.93 12.00 19.53
CA LYS A 97 9.83 11.07 18.39
C LYS A 97 9.12 9.78 18.76
N VAL A 98 9.07 9.48 20.06
CA VAL A 98 8.56 8.23 20.62
C VAL A 98 7.76 8.56 21.87
N LEU A 99 6.58 7.97 22.01
CA LEU A 99 5.72 8.14 23.18
C LEU A 99 5.25 6.78 23.69
N TRP A 100 5.29 6.59 25.01
CA TRP A 100 4.64 5.46 25.67
C TRP A 100 3.20 5.82 25.96
N ALA A 101 2.28 4.98 25.53
CA ALA A 101 0.85 5.24 25.60
C ALA A 101 0.11 4.04 26.14
N ARG A 102 -0.88 4.29 27.02
CA ARG A 102 -1.80 3.26 27.50
C ARG A 102 -3.18 3.48 26.91
N CYS A 103 -3.77 2.46 26.31
CA CYS A 103 -5.14 2.53 25.81
C CYS A 103 -6.11 2.79 26.98
N LYS A 104 -6.93 3.85 26.85
CA LYS A 104 -7.96 4.19 27.82
C LYS A 104 -9.36 3.82 27.33
N LYS A 105 -9.73 4.35 26.16
CA LYS A 105 -10.98 4.04 25.44
C LYS A 105 -11.08 4.76 24.10
N ASP A 106 -11.75 4.15 23.13
CA ASP A 106 -12.04 4.74 21.81
C ASP A 106 -10.76 5.29 21.14
N LYS A 107 -10.62 6.61 20.96
CA LYS A 107 -9.38 7.22 20.40
C LYS A 107 -8.48 7.83 21.49
N THR A 108 -8.69 7.48 22.75
CA THR A 108 -8.05 8.14 23.90
C THR A 108 -6.99 7.24 24.51
N PHE A 109 -5.80 7.81 24.68
CA PHE A 109 -4.66 7.18 25.33
C PHE A 109 -4.20 8.02 26.51
N VAL A 110 -3.65 7.38 27.54
CA VAL A 110 -2.92 8.06 28.61
C VAL A 110 -1.45 8.16 28.21
N VAL A 111 -0.93 9.38 28.10
CA VAL A 111 0.48 9.69 27.81
C VAL A 111 0.97 10.68 28.86
N ASN A 112 2.06 10.38 29.55
CA ASN A 112 2.60 11.20 30.65
C ASN A 112 1.54 11.58 31.70
N GLY A 113 0.63 10.66 32.01
CA GLY A 113 -0.45 10.87 32.98
C GLY A 113 -1.64 11.70 32.49
N ALA A 114 -1.64 12.16 31.24
CA ALA A 114 -2.71 12.96 30.66
C ALA A 114 -3.45 12.20 29.54
N ASP A 115 -4.75 12.45 29.42
CA ASP A 115 -5.57 11.93 28.33
C ASP A 115 -5.24 12.67 27.02
N LYS A 116 -4.93 11.91 25.98
CA LYS A 116 -4.58 12.41 24.65
C LYS A 116 -5.36 11.66 23.58
N ASN A 117 -5.87 12.41 22.60
CA ASN A 117 -6.54 11.84 21.45
C ASN A 117 -5.53 11.38 20.39
N PHE A 118 -5.68 10.17 19.89
CA PHE A 118 -4.78 9.55 18.93
C PHE A 118 -4.58 10.38 17.65
N VAL A 119 -5.68 10.91 17.10
CA VAL A 119 -5.64 11.63 15.82
C VAL A 119 -5.18 13.07 16.01
N SER A 120 -5.80 13.81 16.93
CA SER A 120 -5.53 15.24 17.05
C SER A 120 -4.22 15.56 17.78
N ALA A 121 -3.82 14.72 18.74
CA ALA A 121 -2.66 15.00 19.60
C ALA A 121 -1.47 14.08 19.34
N LEU A 122 -1.71 12.80 19.02
CA LEU A 122 -0.66 11.79 18.85
C LEU A 122 -0.33 11.50 17.39
N SER A 123 -0.77 12.36 16.46
CA SER A 123 -0.34 12.29 15.06
C SER A 123 1.08 12.80 14.87
N CYS A 124 1.75 12.22 13.88
CA CYS A 124 3.07 12.67 13.44
C CYS A 124 2.96 13.92 12.57
N LYS A 125 3.96 14.79 12.70
CA LYS A 125 4.12 15.96 11.83
C LYS A 125 4.36 15.56 10.38
N GLU A 126 5.21 14.55 10.20
CA GLU A 126 5.53 13.93 8.92
C GLU A 126 5.34 12.42 9.04
N ARG A 127 5.35 11.71 7.92
CA ARG A 127 5.23 10.25 7.90
C ARG A 127 6.36 9.57 8.70
N PRO A 128 6.09 8.45 9.39
CA PRO A 128 7.14 7.70 10.09
C PRO A 128 7.95 6.76 9.17
N ILE A 129 7.42 6.41 8.00
CA ILE A 129 8.17 5.63 6.99
C ILE A 129 8.79 6.60 6.00
N GLU A 130 10.11 6.68 6.07
CA GLU A 130 10.90 7.63 5.29
C GLU A 130 11.64 6.96 4.15
N GLU A 131 12.11 7.78 3.22
CA GLU A 131 12.96 7.38 2.11
C GLU A 131 14.25 8.19 2.13
N ILE A 132 15.39 7.55 1.93
CA ILE A 132 16.70 8.22 1.88
C ILE A 132 17.42 7.86 0.59
N ILE A 133 18.22 8.78 0.08
CA ILE A 133 19.06 8.58 -1.10
C ILE A 133 20.32 7.84 -0.69
N VAL A 134 20.44 6.63 -1.21
CA VAL A 134 21.57 5.72 -0.98
C VAL A 134 21.81 4.89 -2.23
N SER A 135 23.03 4.43 -2.45
CA SER A 135 23.36 3.54 -3.57
C SER A 135 22.70 2.17 -3.39
N VAL A 136 21.94 1.73 -4.39
CA VAL A 136 21.28 0.42 -4.42
C VAL A 136 21.89 -0.43 -5.53
N ARG A 137 22.07 -1.73 -5.25
CA ARG A 137 22.62 -2.68 -6.23
C ARG A 137 21.73 -2.74 -7.47
N GLY A 138 22.35 -2.71 -8.65
CA GLY A 138 21.63 -2.76 -9.93
C GLY A 138 21.04 -1.43 -10.37
N CYS A 139 21.11 -0.37 -9.56
CA CYS A 139 20.78 0.99 -10.01
C CYS A 139 22.05 1.67 -10.58
N PRO A 140 22.03 2.14 -11.85
CA PRO A 140 23.15 2.89 -12.40
C PRO A 140 23.46 4.15 -11.60
N ALA A 141 24.75 4.50 -11.47
CA ALA A 141 25.19 5.67 -10.70
C ALA A 141 24.70 7.02 -11.25
N THR A 142 24.27 7.04 -12.52
CA THR A 142 23.66 8.22 -13.16
C THR A 142 22.19 8.42 -12.79
N LEU A 143 21.56 7.39 -12.23
CA LEU A 143 20.18 7.42 -11.76
C LEU A 143 20.14 7.62 -10.25
N ARG A 144 18.95 7.87 -9.72
CA ARG A 144 18.75 8.01 -8.29
C ARG A 144 18.22 6.72 -7.71
N SER A 145 18.91 6.21 -6.70
CA SER A 145 18.42 5.11 -5.88
C SER A 145 18.04 5.58 -4.48
N ILE A 146 17.06 4.90 -3.90
CA ILE A 146 16.57 5.14 -2.55
C ILE A 146 16.33 3.83 -1.82
N GLU A 147 16.45 3.87 -0.50
CA GLU A 147 15.89 2.87 0.41
C GLU A 147 14.77 3.52 1.21
N TYR A 148 13.74 2.76 1.55
CA TYR A 148 12.64 3.23 2.38
C TYR A 148 12.30 2.27 3.50
N GLY A 149 11.83 2.80 4.63
CA GLY A 149 11.56 2.01 5.82
C GLY A 149 11.38 2.87 7.07
N PHE A 150 11.56 2.26 8.23
CA PHE A 150 11.33 2.91 9.52
C PHE A 150 12.34 2.48 10.58
N THR A 151 12.42 3.24 11.66
CA THR A 151 13.20 2.89 12.86
C THR A 151 12.28 2.36 13.95
N ASN A 152 12.59 1.18 14.47
CA ASN A 152 11.96 0.62 15.64
C ASN A 152 12.63 1.20 16.91
N PRO A 153 11.92 1.99 17.71
CA PRO A 153 12.50 2.67 18.85
C PRO A 153 12.76 1.76 20.05
N VAL A 154 12.17 0.56 20.09
CA VAL A 154 12.36 -0.40 21.18
C VAL A 154 13.59 -1.25 20.95
N THR A 155 13.74 -1.78 19.72
CA THR A 155 14.89 -2.63 19.38
C THR A 155 16.12 -1.85 18.95
N ASN A 156 15.99 -0.54 18.74
CA ASN A 156 17.03 0.34 18.21
C ASN A 156 17.56 -0.08 16.83
N LYS A 157 16.68 -0.63 15.98
CA LYS A 157 17.01 -1.09 14.63
C LYS A 157 16.20 -0.35 13.58
N SER A 158 16.81 -0.11 12.43
CA SER A 158 16.13 0.38 11.23
C SER A 158 15.84 -0.77 10.29
N TYR A 159 14.58 -0.86 9.87
CA TYR A 159 14.07 -1.90 8.97
C TYR A 159 13.84 -1.29 7.60
N ILE A 160 14.56 -1.79 6.60
CA ILE A 160 14.45 -1.35 5.21
C ILE A 160 13.39 -2.23 4.56
N LEU A 161 12.26 -1.62 4.22
CA LEU A 161 11.10 -2.32 3.65
C LEU A 161 11.27 -2.55 2.15
N GLY A 162 11.97 -1.66 1.47
CA GLY A 162 12.24 -1.78 0.05
C GLY A 162 13.26 -0.77 -0.45
N GLU A 163 13.54 -0.88 -1.73
CA GLU A 163 14.45 0.00 -2.46
C GLU A 163 13.89 0.31 -3.84
N ALA A 164 14.27 1.45 -4.40
CA ALA A 164 13.86 1.83 -5.76
C ALA A 164 15.00 2.52 -6.52
N CYS A 165 14.98 2.36 -7.83
CA CYS A 165 15.86 3.03 -8.78
C CYS A 165 15.01 3.83 -9.77
N TYR A 166 15.30 5.11 -9.91
CA TYR A 166 14.51 6.00 -10.75
C TYR A 166 15.35 7.07 -11.44
N ASP A 167 14.97 7.36 -12.68
CA ASP A 167 15.52 8.46 -13.45
C ASP A 167 14.72 9.72 -13.16
N VAL A 168 15.32 10.62 -12.38
CA VAL A 168 14.74 11.91 -11.99
C VAL A 168 14.60 12.84 -13.20
N LYS A 169 15.50 12.73 -14.19
CA LYS A 169 15.55 13.63 -15.34
C LYS A 169 14.38 13.36 -16.27
N VAL A 170 14.19 12.11 -16.67
CA VAL A 170 13.08 11.72 -17.55
C VAL A 170 11.82 11.36 -16.78
N GLY A 171 11.88 11.21 -15.46
CA GLY A 171 10.71 10.90 -14.64
C GLY A 171 10.19 9.48 -14.82
N ARG A 172 11.08 8.49 -14.77
CA ARG A 172 10.75 7.06 -14.94
C ARG A 172 11.34 6.21 -13.83
N THR A 173 10.50 5.40 -13.19
CA THR A 173 10.97 4.35 -12.27
C THR A 173 11.52 3.17 -13.08
N HIS A 174 12.79 2.84 -12.87
CA HIS A 174 13.43 1.68 -13.50
C HIS A 174 13.00 0.41 -12.79
N PHE A 175 13.18 0.35 -11.47
CA PHE A 175 12.67 -0.76 -10.68
C PHE A 175 12.38 -0.35 -9.24
N ILE A 176 11.52 -1.14 -8.61
CA ILE A 176 11.27 -1.18 -7.17
C ILE A 176 11.52 -2.62 -6.75
N HIS A 177 12.14 -2.81 -5.59
CA HIS A 177 12.36 -4.11 -4.98
C HIS A 177 11.80 -4.08 -3.56
N THR A 178 10.90 -5.01 -3.24
CA THR A 178 10.29 -5.16 -1.91
C THR A 178 9.90 -6.61 -1.68
N LYS A 179 9.72 -7.00 -0.41
CA LYS A 179 9.03 -8.23 -0.06
C LYS A 179 7.53 -8.00 0.07
N VAL A 180 6.78 -9.07 -0.12
CA VAL A 180 5.33 -9.16 0.04
C VAL A 180 5.05 -10.28 1.04
N LYS A 181 3.99 -10.12 1.83
CA LYS A 181 3.61 -11.12 2.82
C LYS A 181 3.15 -12.40 2.11
N SER A 182 3.68 -13.53 2.56
CA SER A 182 3.28 -14.88 2.16
C SER A 182 3.46 -15.81 3.36
N GLY A 183 2.62 -16.84 3.49
CA GLY A 183 2.68 -17.78 4.61
C GLY A 183 2.64 -17.11 6.00
N THR A 184 3.46 -17.59 6.92
CA THR A 184 3.47 -17.19 8.35
C THR A 184 4.60 -16.22 8.71
N ASN A 185 5.20 -15.52 7.73
CA ASN A 185 6.32 -14.63 8.01
C ASN A 185 5.93 -13.50 8.95
N SER A 186 6.86 -13.17 9.87
CA SER A 186 6.75 -11.93 10.64
C SER A 186 7.01 -10.74 9.71
N ILE A 187 6.37 -9.62 10.00
CA ILE A 187 6.54 -8.39 9.21
C ILE A 187 8.00 -7.92 9.24
N GLU A 188 8.67 -8.09 10.39
CA GLU A 188 10.07 -7.77 10.59
C GLU A 188 11.00 -8.67 9.75
N GLN A 189 10.66 -9.95 9.58
CA GLN A 189 11.39 -10.87 8.68
C GLN A 189 11.24 -10.49 7.21
N LEU A 190 10.16 -9.80 6.86
CA LEU A 190 9.91 -9.28 5.51
C LEU A 190 10.64 -7.96 5.22
N ALA A 191 11.46 -7.45 6.15
CA ALA A 191 12.40 -6.38 5.79
C ALA A 191 13.47 -6.91 4.82
N LEU A 192 13.82 -6.13 3.79
CA LEU A 192 14.93 -6.44 2.89
C LEU A 192 16.27 -6.43 3.64
N LYS A 193 16.43 -5.47 4.54
CA LYS A 193 17.67 -5.27 5.31
C LYS A 193 17.29 -4.78 6.71
N VAL A 194 18.13 -5.13 7.69
CA VAL A 194 18.06 -4.59 9.04
C VAL A 194 19.39 -3.93 9.34
N LYS A 195 19.35 -2.72 9.92
CA LYS A 195 20.53 -1.95 10.32
C LYS A 195 20.48 -1.69 11.82
N ASP A 196 21.57 -1.98 12.51
CA ASP A 196 21.77 -1.59 13.91
C ASP A 196 22.18 -0.11 14.00
N ASN A 197 21.36 0.78 13.44
CA ASN A 197 21.57 2.23 13.43
C ASN A 197 20.22 2.95 13.43
N VAL A 198 19.80 3.45 14.58
CA VAL A 198 18.52 4.18 14.76
C VAL A 198 18.40 5.46 13.93
N THR A 199 19.52 6.06 13.57
CA THR A 199 19.58 7.30 12.79
C THR A 199 19.68 7.06 11.29
N TYR A 200 19.59 5.81 10.83
CA TYR A 200 19.76 5.46 9.42
C TYR A 200 18.90 6.33 8.49
N PHE A 201 17.62 6.51 8.83
CA PHE A 201 16.67 7.31 8.07
C PHE A 201 16.78 8.84 8.28
N HIS A 202 17.81 9.34 8.97
CA HIS A 202 18.15 10.78 9.02
C HIS A 202 18.98 11.23 7.79
N GLY A 203 19.21 10.33 6.83
CA GLY A 203 19.98 10.61 5.61
C GLY A 203 19.33 11.63 4.68
N TYR A 204 19.98 11.90 3.55
CA TYR A 204 19.46 12.85 2.58
C TYR A 204 18.19 12.32 1.91
N HIS A 205 17.11 13.09 1.95
CA HIS A 205 15.83 12.69 1.38
C HIS A 205 15.67 13.19 -0.08
N PRO A 206 14.96 12.45 -0.94
CA PRO A 206 14.65 12.90 -2.28
C PRO A 206 13.65 14.06 -2.28
N THR A 207 13.83 14.95 -3.27
CA THR A 207 12.96 16.11 -3.46
C THR A 207 11.56 15.67 -3.91
N GLN A 208 10.51 16.25 -3.33
CA GLN A 208 9.12 16.02 -3.77
C GLN A 208 8.79 16.61 -5.15
N ARG A 209 9.73 17.33 -5.79
CA ARG A 209 9.54 17.99 -7.09
C ARG A 209 9.01 17.05 -8.17
N TYR A 210 9.53 15.82 -8.26
CA TYR A 210 9.05 14.83 -9.22
C TYR A 210 7.55 14.58 -9.10
N LYS A 211 7.06 14.41 -7.85
CA LYS A 211 5.64 14.14 -7.58
C LYS A 211 4.77 15.31 -8.00
N VAL A 212 5.20 16.54 -7.68
CA VAL A 212 4.49 17.76 -8.08
C VAL A 212 4.43 17.89 -9.60
N ASP A 213 5.57 17.69 -10.28
CA ASP A 213 5.66 17.75 -11.74
C ASP A 213 4.76 16.68 -12.39
N LEU A 214 4.78 15.43 -11.88
CA LEU A 214 3.92 14.35 -12.37
C LEU A 214 2.44 14.66 -12.14
N SER A 215 2.06 15.12 -10.94
CA SER A 215 0.67 15.49 -10.64
C SER A 215 0.15 16.58 -11.57
N LYS A 216 0.98 17.58 -11.88
CA LYS A 216 0.66 18.62 -12.88
C LYS A 216 0.53 18.00 -14.27
N ALA A 217 1.46 17.13 -14.66
CA ALA A 217 1.45 16.47 -15.96
C ALA A 217 0.24 15.53 -16.17
N LEU A 218 -0.33 14.99 -15.09
CA LEU A 218 -1.52 14.16 -15.14
C LEU A 218 -2.84 14.96 -15.15
N ASN A 219 -2.81 16.29 -15.04
CA ASN A 219 -4.03 17.09 -15.14
C ASN A 219 -4.72 16.85 -16.50
N ILE A 220 -6.01 16.51 -16.47
CA ILE A 220 -6.75 16.09 -17.67
C ILE A 220 -6.91 17.21 -18.71
N ASN A 221 -7.02 18.47 -18.26
CA ASN A 221 -7.13 19.61 -19.17
C ASN A 221 -5.79 19.84 -19.88
N ASP A 222 -4.70 19.82 -19.12
CA ASP A 222 -3.36 19.95 -19.67
C ASP A 222 -3.02 18.79 -20.63
N GLN A 223 -3.45 17.56 -20.31
CA GLN A 223 -3.32 16.41 -21.21
C GLN A 223 -4.07 16.64 -22.53
N ALA A 224 -5.31 17.13 -22.45
CA ALA A 224 -6.12 17.37 -23.63
C ALA A 224 -5.51 18.46 -24.54
N GLU A 225 -4.96 19.53 -23.96
CA GLU A 225 -4.25 20.58 -24.70
C GLU A 225 -2.98 20.03 -25.39
N ARG A 226 -2.26 19.11 -24.74
CA ARG A 226 -1.05 18.48 -25.31
C ARG A 226 -1.36 17.46 -26.39
N PHE A 227 -2.34 16.59 -26.16
CA PHE A 227 -2.57 15.41 -26.99
C PHE A 227 -3.50 15.66 -28.17
N ARG A 228 -4.50 16.53 -28.06
CA ARG A 228 -5.43 16.79 -29.18
C ARG A 228 -4.74 17.35 -30.43
N PRO A 229 -3.74 18.25 -30.36
CA PRO A 229 -3.04 18.72 -31.55
C PRO A 229 -2.27 17.62 -32.30
N VAL A 230 -1.79 16.61 -31.58
CA VAL A 230 -0.98 15.50 -32.10
C VAL A 230 -1.87 14.36 -32.59
N PHE A 231 -2.71 13.82 -31.71
CA PHE A 231 -3.52 12.63 -31.94
C PHE A 231 -4.92 12.93 -32.49
N GLY A 232 -5.35 14.19 -32.45
CA GLY A 232 -6.72 14.58 -32.77
C GLY A 232 -7.69 14.39 -31.60
N PRO A 233 -8.91 14.95 -31.69
CA PRO A 233 -9.86 14.94 -30.58
C PRO A 233 -10.42 13.56 -30.22
N LYS A 234 -10.47 12.63 -31.19
CA LYS A 234 -11.01 11.27 -31.00
C LYS A 234 -9.97 10.27 -30.48
N ASN A 235 -8.69 10.46 -30.81
CA ASN A 235 -7.63 9.50 -30.50
C ASN A 235 -6.66 9.99 -29.41
N ALA A 236 -6.91 11.16 -28.81
CA ALA A 236 -6.12 11.65 -27.68
C ALA A 236 -6.17 10.62 -26.53
N PRO A 237 -5.02 10.07 -26.10
CA PRO A 237 -5.01 9.05 -25.05
C PRO A 237 -5.38 9.66 -23.70
N LYS A 238 -6.10 8.88 -22.89
CA LYS A 238 -6.27 9.16 -21.47
C LYS A 238 -5.12 8.52 -20.72
N ILE A 239 -4.28 9.35 -20.09
CA ILE A 239 -3.15 8.88 -19.28
C ILE A 239 -3.48 9.09 -17.81
N GLU A 240 -3.22 8.07 -17.02
CA GLU A 240 -3.53 8.03 -15.59
C GLU A 240 -2.30 7.56 -14.82
N ALA A 241 -2.36 7.64 -13.48
CA ALA A 241 -1.36 7.03 -12.62
C ALA A 241 -1.97 5.93 -11.77
N ARG A 242 -1.16 4.90 -11.54
CA ARG A 242 -1.38 3.81 -10.59
C ARG A 242 -0.19 3.72 -9.64
N ARG A 243 -0.24 2.75 -8.73
CA ARG A 243 0.87 2.42 -7.83
C ARG A 243 1.51 1.11 -8.24
N TYR A 244 2.84 1.06 -8.19
CA TYR A 244 3.58 -0.20 -8.34
C TYR A 244 3.34 -1.12 -7.14
N VAL A 245 3.52 -0.59 -5.93
CA VAL A 245 3.17 -1.25 -4.67
C VAL A 245 1.88 -0.62 -4.16
N ASN A 246 0.77 -1.36 -4.24
CA ASN A 246 -0.53 -0.94 -3.75
C ASN A 246 -0.84 -1.56 -2.37
N GLU A 247 -2.00 -1.25 -1.82
CA GLU A 247 -2.52 -1.75 -0.53
C GLU A 247 -2.51 -3.29 -0.43
N ALA A 248 -2.64 -4.00 -1.56
CA ALA A 248 -2.66 -5.46 -1.59
C ALA A 248 -1.25 -6.09 -1.46
N LEU A 249 -0.20 -5.32 -1.76
CA LEU A 249 1.20 -5.76 -1.74
C LEU A 249 1.99 -5.27 -0.51
N LEU A 250 1.39 -4.45 0.35
CA LEU A 250 2.02 -4.05 1.61
C LEU A 250 2.16 -5.26 2.54
N THR A 251 3.34 -5.40 3.15
CA THR A 251 3.59 -6.43 4.18
C THR A 251 2.88 -6.14 5.50
N HIS A 252 2.44 -4.90 5.71
CA HIS A 252 1.72 -4.47 6.90
C HIS A 252 0.80 -3.27 6.67
N ARG A 253 -0.34 -3.22 7.38
CA ARG A 253 -1.34 -2.13 7.25
C ARG A 253 -0.87 -0.79 7.77
N GLN A 254 0.07 -0.75 8.71
CA GLN A 254 0.67 0.53 9.14
C GLN A 254 1.58 1.16 8.05
N TYR A 255 1.85 0.45 6.94
CA TYR A 255 2.78 0.91 5.89
C TYR A 255 2.12 1.75 4.78
N LEU A 256 0.90 2.25 5.01
CA LEU A 256 0.14 3.05 4.03
C LEU A 256 0.88 4.31 3.53
N SER A 257 1.88 4.81 4.24
CA SER A 257 2.70 5.96 3.80
C SER A 257 3.63 5.63 2.63
N VAL A 258 4.04 4.36 2.46
CA VAL A 258 4.71 3.84 1.23
C VAL A 258 3.86 4.18 -0.02
N LEU A 259 2.54 4.20 0.20
CA LEU A 259 1.46 4.76 -0.59
C LEU A 259 1.77 5.96 -1.47
N LYS A 260 2.56 6.86 -0.89
CA LYS A 260 2.64 8.27 -1.22
C LYS A 260 4.04 8.69 -1.70
N MET A 261 4.98 7.75 -1.64
CA MET A 261 6.38 7.97 -1.99
C MET A 261 6.53 8.26 -3.48
N ALA A 262 7.51 9.10 -3.82
CA ALA A 262 7.65 9.62 -5.17
C ALA A 262 7.92 8.52 -6.21
N TRP A 263 8.68 7.49 -5.86
CA TRP A 263 9.03 6.38 -6.76
C TRP A 263 7.85 5.45 -7.09
N ASN A 264 6.79 5.45 -6.27
CA ASN A 264 5.73 4.44 -6.32
C ASN A 264 4.64 4.73 -7.38
N TYR A 265 4.84 5.73 -8.25
CA TYR A 265 3.87 6.08 -9.28
C TYR A 265 4.19 5.43 -10.62
N GLN A 266 3.22 4.69 -11.15
CA GLN A 266 3.24 4.05 -12.45
C GLN A 266 2.35 4.85 -13.41
N ILE A 267 2.90 5.31 -14.53
CA ILE A 267 2.13 6.00 -15.59
C ILE A 267 1.46 4.94 -16.46
N VAL A 268 0.17 5.06 -16.74
CA VAL A 268 -0.58 4.08 -17.55
C VAL A 268 -1.46 4.77 -18.58
N LYS A 269 -1.68 4.13 -19.72
CA LYS A 269 -2.73 4.54 -20.67
C LYS A 269 -3.98 3.72 -20.38
N ASP A 270 -5.14 4.38 -20.25
CA ASP A 270 -6.45 3.78 -20.00
C ASP A 270 -6.41 2.71 -18.90
N ARG A 271 -6.62 3.12 -17.63
CA ARG A 271 -6.46 2.21 -16.48
C ARG A 271 -7.22 0.89 -16.61
N ASP A 272 -8.41 0.94 -17.21
CA ASP A 272 -9.31 -0.21 -17.37
C ASP A 272 -8.79 -1.23 -18.40
N GLN A 273 -7.84 -0.85 -19.26
CA GLN A 273 -7.16 -1.76 -20.21
C GLN A 273 -5.99 -2.52 -19.60
N LEU A 274 -5.76 -2.40 -18.29
CA LEU A 274 -4.72 -3.10 -17.53
C LEU A 274 -5.29 -4.04 -16.47
N LEU A 275 -6.46 -4.62 -16.72
CA LEU A 275 -7.11 -5.57 -15.80
C LEU A 275 -6.21 -6.78 -15.49
N ASN A 276 -5.38 -7.23 -16.43
CA ASN A 276 -4.45 -8.32 -16.19
C ASN A 276 -3.32 -7.97 -15.22
N LEU A 277 -2.99 -6.68 -15.08
CA LEU A 277 -2.10 -6.23 -14.01
C LEU A 277 -2.76 -6.41 -12.63
N ASP A 278 -4.06 -6.14 -12.52
CA ASP A 278 -4.83 -6.36 -11.29
C ASP A 278 -4.97 -7.85 -10.95
N ARG A 279 -5.25 -8.69 -11.96
CA ARG A 279 -5.28 -10.15 -11.82
C ARG A 279 -3.93 -10.68 -11.33
N LEU A 280 -2.82 -10.21 -11.91
CA LEU A 280 -1.48 -10.58 -11.48
C LEU A 280 -1.22 -10.19 -10.01
N VAL A 281 -1.62 -9.00 -9.58
CA VAL A 281 -1.47 -8.59 -8.17
C VAL A 281 -2.27 -9.49 -7.23
N GLN A 282 -3.47 -9.92 -7.63
CA GLN A 282 -4.27 -10.88 -6.86
C GLN A 282 -3.58 -12.25 -6.76
N ASP A 283 -3.01 -12.73 -7.87
CA ASP A 283 -2.27 -14.01 -7.90
C ASP A 283 -1.01 -13.95 -7.02
N ILE A 284 -0.24 -12.86 -7.09
CA ILE A 284 0.95 -12.65 -6.25
C ILE A 284 0.58 -12.66 -4.76
N ARG A 285 -0.53 -12.02 -4.39
CA ARG A 285 -1.01 -12.00 -3.01
C ARG A 285 -1.49 -13.38 -2.53
N GLY A 286 -2.07 -14.16 -3.43
CA GLY A 286 -2.56 -15.52 -3.15
C GLY A 286 -1.46 -16.58 -3.16
N LEU A 287 -0.21 -16.22 -3.43
CA LEU A 287 0.91 -17.13 -3.50
C LEU A 287 1.33 -17.57 -2.09
N GLU A 288 1.32 -18.88 -1.84
CA GLU A 288 1.68 -19.50 -0.56
C GLU A 288 3.07 -20.13 -0.64
N VAL A 289 4.10 -19.35 -0.31
CA VAL A 289 5.50 -19.76 -0.32
C VAL A 289 6.22 -19.18 0.91
N PRO A 290 7.45 -19.63 1.22
CA PRO A 290 8.16 -19.15 2.41
C PRO A 290 8.46 -17.64 2.38
N GLU A 291 8.63 -17.02 1.22
CA GLU A 291 8.71 -15.57 1.06
C GLU A 291 8.43 -15.17 -0.39
N VAL A 292 7.91 -13.97 -0.59
CA VAL A 292 7.71 -13.40 -1.93
C VAL A 292 8.51 -12.11 -2.03
N GLU A 293 9.54 -12.11 -2.85
CA GLU A 293 10.25 -10.91 -3.29
C GLU A 293 9.68 -10.47 -4.64
N ILE A 294 9.40 -9.19 -4.80
CA ILE A 294 9.00 -8.62 -6.09
C ILE A 294 10.01 -7.57 -6.54
N TYR A 295 10.29 -7.59 -7.83
CA TYR A 295 10.90 -6.48 -8.56
C TYR A 295 9.88 -5.97 -9.56
N THR A 296 9.60 -4.68 -9.62
CA THR A 296 8.60 -4.16 -10.57
C THR A 296 9.01 -2.81 -11.16
N GLY A 297 8.62 -2.55 -12.40
CA GLY A 297 8.99 -1.34 -13.11
C GLY A 297 8.27 -1.19 -14.45
N ALA A 298 8.81 -0.31 -15.28
CA ALA A 298 8.31 -0.01 -16.61
C ALA A 298 9.41 -0.20 -17.66
N HIS A 299 9.03 -0.52 -18.89
CA HIS A 299 9.94 -0.66 -20.02
C HIS A 299 9.41 0.02 -21.27
N GLY A 300 10.34 0.61 -22.03
CA GLY A 300 10.08 1.28 -23.31
C GLY A 300 9.18 2.50 -23.21
N VAL A 301 8.82 3.04 -24.37
CA VAL A 301 7.86 4.14 -24.53
C VAL A 301 6.76 3.67 -25.47
N MET A 302 5.51 3.89 -25.09
CA MET A 302 4.36 3.54 -25.89
C MET A 302 4.28 4.41 -27.13
N THR A 303 3.91 3.81 -28.25
CA THR A 303 3.63 4.50 -29.51
C THR A 303 2.15 4.41 -29.90
N LEU A 304 1.58 5.55 -30.29
CA LEU A 304 0.21 5.68 -30.81
C LEU A 304 0.23 6.29 -32.22
N GLN A 305 -0.83 6.06 -32.98
CA GLN A 305 -1.00 6.70 -34.28
C GLN A 305 -1.46 8.14 -34.06
N ASP A 306 -0.75 9.09 -34.64
CA ASP A 306 -1.12 10.49 -34.66
C ASP A 306 -2.30 10.76 -35.63
N LYS A 307 -2.74 12.01 -35.74
CA LYS A 307 -3.83 12.39 -36.65
C LYS A 307 -3.50 12.21 -38.15
N HIS A 308 -2.23 11.95 -38.49
CA HIS A 308 -1.73 11.68 -39.83
C HIS A 308 -1.41 10.20 -40.06
N ASN A 309 -1.82 9.31 -39.13
CA ASN A 309 -1.50 7.88 -39.13
C ASN A 309 0.02 7.58 -39.11
N GLN A 310 0.79 8.44 -38.44
CA GLN A 310 2.20 8.22 -38.16
C GLN A 310 2.38 7.76 -36.71
N SER A 311 3.36 6.89 -36.47
CA SER A 311 3.70 6.40 -35.14
C SER A 311 4.39 7.51 -34.33
N ALA A 312 3.81 7.90 -33.21
CA ALA A 312 4.34 8.90 -32.29
C ALA A 312 4.47 8.31 -30.88
N GLU A 313 5.63 8.51 -30.26
CA GLU A 313 5.86 8.19 -28.85
C GLU A 313 5.04 9.09 -27.92
N VAL A 314 4.60 8.54 -26.79
CA VAL A 314 3.72 9.24 -25.86
C VAL A 314 4.47 9.63 -24.59
N TYR A 315 4.56 10.94 -24.36
CA TYR A 315 5.13 11.57 -23.16
C TYR A 315 4.11 12.51 -22.53
N LEU A 316 4.03 12.55 -21.20
CA LEU A 316 3.14 13.49 -20.51
C LEU A 316 3.67 14.95 -20.56
N VAL A 317 4.97 15.14 -20.75
CA VAL A 317 5.62 16.46 -20.76
C VAL A 317 6.58 16.55 -21.95
N ARG A 318 6.83 17.79 -22.43
CA ARG A 318 7.85 18.08 -23.45
C ARG A 318 9.24 17.64 -23.00
N GLU A 319 10.18 17.61 -23.94
CA GLU A 319 11.57 17.16 -23.69
C GLU A 319 11.62 15.69 -23.22
N ASN A 320 10.67 14.87 -23.69
CA ASN A 320 10.61 13.43 -23.44
C ASN A 320 10.54 13.05 -21.95
N ARG A 321 9.90 13.90 -21.14
CA ARG A 321 9.68 13.64 -19.71
C ARG A 321 8.37 12.90 -19.47
N PHE A 322 8.39 12.02 -18.46
CA PHE A 322 7.29 11.16 -18.04
C PHE A 322 6.77 10.29 -19.20
N PRO A 323 7.59 9.36 -19.71
CA PRO A 323 7.19 8.46 -20.78
C PRO A 323 6.03 7.58 -20.33
N VAL A 324 5.05 7.39 -21.21
CA VAL A 324 4.02 6.37 -21.03
C VAL A 324 4.63 5.02 -21.40
N PRO A 325 4.74 4.05 -20.48
CA PRO A 325 5.44 2.80 -20.75
C PRO A 325 4.80 1.96 -21.85
N GLN A 326 5.63 1.29 -22.65
CA GLN A 326 5.14 0.28 -23.60
C GLN A 326 4.59 -0.95 -22.85
N LEU A 327 5.30 -1.38 -21.80
CA LEU A 327 4.87 -2.44 -20.91
C LEU A 327 5.25 -2.15 -19.46
N HIS A 328 4.48 -2.73 -18.56
CA HIS A 328 4.77 -2.81 -17.15
C HIS A 328 5.28 -4.21 -16.84
N TRP A 329 6.21 -4.32 -15.90
CA TRP A 329 6.77 -5.61 -15.58
C TRP A 329 6.88 -5.85 -14.09
N THR A 330 6.77 -7.12 -13.71
CA THR A 330 6.94 -7.60 -12.35
C THR A 330 7.67 -8.93 -12.39
N VAL A 331 8.79 -9.06 -11.69
CA VAL A 331 9.44 -10.33 -11.41
C VAL A 331 9.05 -10.76 -10.01
N VAL A 332 8.54 -11.98 -9.89
CA VAL A 332 8.20 -12.62 -8.63
C VAL A 332 9.26 -13.66 -8.34
N ARG A 333 9.85 -13.58 -7.15
CA ARG A 333 10.92 -14.47 -6.71
C ARG A 333 10.57 -15.08 -5.36
N SER A 334 10.88 -16.37 -5.21
CA SER A 334 10.92 -17.05 -3.93
C SER A 334 12.14 -17.97 -3.90
N GLN A 335 13.04 -17.73 -2.95
CA GLN A 335 14.32 -18.46 -2.85
C GLN A 335 15.11 -18.43 -4.17
N GLU A 336 15.40 -19.60 -4.75
CA GLU A 336 16.15 -19.78 -6.00
C GLU A 336 15.24 -19.88 -7.24
N ARG A 337 13.94 -19.58 -7.10
CA ARG A 337 12.97 -19.61 -8.20
C ARG A 337 12.45 -18.22 -8.50
N ALA A 338 12.29 -17.90 -9.78
CA ALA A 338 11.68 -16.64 -10.20
C ALA A 338 10.93 -16.76 -11.52
N VAL A 339 9.98 -15.86 -11.75
CA VAL A 339 9.32 -15.69 -13.04
C VAL A 339 9.10 -14.21 -13.30
N ALA A 340 9.27 -13.79 -14.56
CA ALA A 340 9.07 -12.41 -14.98
C ALA A 340 7.77 -12.26 -15.76
N PHE A 341 6.98 -11.25 -15.41
CA PHE A 341 5.75 -10.90 -16.08
C PHE A 341 5.92 -9.59 -16.84
N ALA A 342 5.50 -9.55 -18.09
CA ALA A 342 5.34 -8.31 -18.86
C ALA A 342 3.89 -8.12 -19.26
N VAL A 343 3.27 -7.02 -18.81
CA VAL A 343 1.90 -6.63 -19.12
C VAL A 343 1.93 -5.42 -20.06
N PHE A 344 1.44 -5.59 -21.29
CA PHE A 344 1.49 -4.53 -22.30
C PHE A 344 0.44 -3.45 -22.04
N GLY A 345 0.87 -2.17 -22.09
CA GLY A 345 -0.02 -1.02 -21.88
C GLY A 345 -0.94 -0.70 -23.07
N LYS A 346 -0.72 -1.37 -24.22
CA LYS A 346 -1.53 -1.21 -25.43
C LYS A 346 -1.84 -2.58 -26.01
N ALA A 347 -3.12 -2.86 -26.24
CA ALA A 347 -3.56 -4.06 -26.93
C ALA A 347 -2.96 -4.13 -28.35
N PRO A 348 -2.32 -5.25 -28.76
CA PRO A 348 -1.99 -5.46 -30.17
C PRO A 348 -3.27 -5.46 -31.00
N GLN A 349 -3.23 -4.83 -32.18
CA GLN A 349 -4.37 -4.74 -33.10
C GLN A 349 -4.38 -5.91 -34.11
N THR A 350 -3.23 -6.55 -34.32
CA THR A 350 -3.07 -7.69 -35.23
C THR A 350 -2.23 -8.79 -34.59
N GLU A 351 -2.36 -10.02 -35.09
CA GLU A 351 -1.52 -11.13 -34.65
C GLU A 351 -0.03 -10.85 -34.94
N GLN A 352 0.28 -10.27 -36.10
CA GLN A 352 1.65 -9.87 -36.43
C GLN A 352 2.21 -8.84 -35.44
N GLU A 353 1.39 -7.89 -34.96
CA GLU A 353 1.81 -6.95 -33.91
C GLU A 353 2.06 -7.66 -32.58
N ARG A 354 1.25 -8.68 -32.25
CA ARG A 354 1.45 -9.52 -31.07
C ARG A 354 2.76 -10.30 -31.18
N GLU A 355 2.99 -11.02 -32.27
CA GLU A 355 4.22 -11.78 -32.53
C GLU A 355 5.47 -10.91 -32.41
N ARG A 356 5.46 -9.70 -33.00
CA ARG A 356 6.59 -8.75 -32.91
C ARG A 356 6.86 -8.24 -31.50
N ARG A 357 5.84 -8.25 -30.63
CA ARG A 357 5.95 -7.84 -29.23
C ARG A 357 6.32 -8.99 -28.30
N THR A 358 6.07 -10.22 -28.71
CA THR A 358 6.50 -11.42 -27.99
C THR A 358 8.01 -11.54 -28.06
N PHE A 359 8.69 -11.26 -26.95
CA PHE A 359 10.15 -11.33 -26.84
C PHE A 359 10.64 -12.51 -25.99
N CYS A 360 9.73 -13.36 -25.51
CA CYS A 360 10.06 -14.55 -24.76
C CYS A 360 9.07 -15.68 -25.06
N MET A 361 9.48 -16.92 -24.81
CA MET A 361 8.55 -18.05 -24.81
C MET A 361 7.70 -17.99 -23.53
N SER A 362 6.43 -17.62 -23.67
CA SER A 362 5.53 -17.45 -22.54
C SER A 362 5.22 -18.79 -21.87
N GLN A 363 5.42 -18.85 -20.55
CA GLN A 363 5.16 -20.00 -19.68
C GLN A 363 3.87 -19.81 -18.87
N CYS A 364 3.01 -18.85 -19.23
CA CYS A 364 1.82 -18.53 -18.42
C CYS A 364 0.95 -19.75 -18.13
N GLU A 365 0.75 -20.63 -19.11
CA GLU A 365 -0.02 -21.87 -18.96
C GLU A 365 0.59 -22.85 -17.94
N GLN A 366 1.92 -22.83 -17.78
CA GLN A 366 2.66 -23.77 -16.93
C GLN A 366 2.72 -23.34 -15.45
N ILE A 367 2.38 -22.09 -15.16
CA ILE A 367 2.51 -21.50 -13.82
C ILE A 367 1.19 -21.68 -13.07
N SER A 368 1.15 -22.70 -12.22
CA SER A 368 -0.04 -23.19 -11.53
C SER A 368 -0.64 -22.22 -10.51
N TRP A 369 0.16 -21.29 -9.98
CA TRP A 369 -0.31 -20.32 -8.99
C TRP A 369 -1.06 -19.11 -9.59
N LEU A 370 -1.10 -18.97 -10.93
CA LEU A 370 -1.78 -17.89 -11.65
C LEU A 370 -3.30 -18.07 -11.75
N LYS A 371 -3.99 -18.20 -10.62
CA LYS A 371 -5.44 -18.49 -10.55
C LYS A 371 -6.27 -17.50 -11.37
N LYS A 372 -6.07 -16.20 -11.18
CA LYS A 372 -6.82 -15.12 -11.82
C LYS A 372 -6.43 -14.89 -13.26
N LEU A 373 -5.18 -15.09 -13.61
CA LEU A 373 -4.74 -15.00 -15.00
C LEU A 373 -5.15 -16.24 -15.83
N HIS A 374 -5.35 -17.40 -15.23
CA HIS A 374 -5.89 -18.59 -15.90
C HIS A 374 -7.42 -18.56 -16.06
N GLU A 375 -8.15 -17.78 -15.26
CA GLU A 375 -9.60 -17.62 -15.43
C GLU A 375 -9.94 -17.16 -16.86
N ASN A 376 -10.55 -18.04 -17.66
CA ASN A 376 -10.89 -17.83 -19.06
C ASN A 376 -9.71 -17.38 -19.95
N ASP A 377 -8.51 -17.90 -19.67
CA ASP A 377 -7.27 -17.55 -20.40
C ASP A 377 -6.99 -16.03 -20.43
N ALA A 378 -7.34 -15.33 -19.34
CA ALA A 378 -7.21 -13.90 -19.20
C ALA A 378 -5.84 -13.35 -19.64
N TRP A 379 -4.75 -14.08 -19.39
CA TRP A 379 -3.39 -13.69 -19.82
C TRP A 379 -3.25 -13.43 -21.33
N GLN A 380 -4.08 -14.07 -22.17
CA GLN A 380 -4.12 -13.86 -23.63
C GLN A 380 -4.98 -12.65 -24.06
N GLU A 381 -5.82 -12.13 -23.16
CA GLU A 381 -6.81 -11.09 -23.46
C GLU A 381 -6.13 -9.75 -23.74
N ALA A 382 -5.91 -9.47 -25.04
CA ALA A 382 -5.19 -8.29 -25.50
C ALA A 382 -5.74 -6.96 -24.95
N ARG A 383 -7.08 -6.84 -24.84
CA ARG A 383 -7.75 -5.62 -24.37
C ARG A 383 -7.62 -5.40 -22.85
N ALA A 384 -7.35 -6.45 -22.09
CA ALA A 384 -7.12 -6.41 -20.65
C ALA A 384 -5.63 -6.23 -20.29
N GLY A 385 -4.75 -6.10 -21.30
CA GLY A 385 -3.30 -6.04 -21.15
C GLY A 385 -2.69 -7.42 -21.34
N PHE A 386 -2.29 -7.74 -22.57
CA PHE A 386 -1.63 -9.01 -22.90
C PHE A 386 -0.44 -9.27 -21.97
N VAL A 387 -0.29 -10.51 -21.49
CA VAL A 387 0.75 -10.90 -20.53
C VAL A 387 1.71 -11.90 -21.15
N LEU A 388 3.00 -11.66 -20.96
CA LEU A 388 4.05 -12.65 -21.16
C LEU A 388 4.59 -13.09 -19.80
N CYS A 389 4.69 -14.40 -19.58
CA CYS A 389 5.33 -14.97 -18.40
C CYS A 389 6.65 -15.60 -18.83
N CYS A 390 7.76 -14.90 -18.61
CA CYS A 390 9.06 -15.23 -19.13
C CYS A 390 9.97 -15.89 -18.08
N GLU A 391 10.86 -16.75 -18.55
CA GLU A 391 12.08 -17.09 -17.82
C GLU A 391 12.96 -15.83 -17.65
N LEU A 392 13.70 -15.77 -16.55
CA LEU A 392 14.33 -14.53 -16.11
C LEU A 392 15.45 -14.07 -17.05
N GLU A 393 16.25 -15.00 -17.55
CA GLU A 393 17.37 -14.68 -18.43
C GLU A 393 16.90 -14.23 -19.81
N GLU A 394 15.83 -14.83 -20.36
CA GLU A 394 15.20 -14.36 -21.59
C GLU A 394 14.59 -12.96 -21.42
N PHE A 395 13.89 -12.71 -20.31
CA PHE A 395 13.27 -11.42 -20.01
C PHE A 395 14.28 -10.26 -19.98
N ARG A 396 15.44 -10.45 -19.34
CA ARG A 396 16.52 -9.45 -19.21
C ARG A 396 17.21 -9.10 -20.52
N ARG A 397 17.04 -9.91 -21.57
CA ARG A 397 17.56 -9.57 -22.91
C ARG A 397 16.85 -8.34 -23.47
N THR A 398 15.59 -8.15 -23.12
CA THR A 398 14.77 -7.01 -23.55
C THR A 398 14.69 -5.94 -22.47
N VAL A 399 14.32 -6.30 -21.24
CA VAL A 399 14.06 -5.34 -20.16
C VAL A 399 15.35 -5.02 -19.39
N LYS A 400 16.07 -3.98 -19.84
CA LYS A 400 17.36 -3.57 -19.27
C LYS A 400 17.26 -2.81 -17.96
N GLU A 401 16.07 -2.29 -17.64
CA GLU A 401 15.77 -1.63 -16.37
C GLU A 401 15.72 -2.62 -15.20
N MET A 402 15.54 -3.91 -15.47
CA MET A 402 15.55 -4.95 -14.45
C MET A 402 16.96 -5.10 -13.87
N PRO A 403 17.13 -5.06 -12.53
CA PRO A 403 18.44 -5.25 -11.93
C PRO A 403 18.92 -6.70 -12.09
N GLN A 404 20.24 -6.87 -12.08
CA GLN A 404 20.88 -8.18 -12.03
C GLN A 404 20.61 -8.81 -10.66
N VAL A 405 19.82 -9.89 -10.66
CA VAL A 405 19.53 -10.74 -9.51
C VAL A 405 20.20 -12.08 -9.74
N THR A 406 21.06 -12.47 -8.81
CA THR A 406 21.83 -13.72 -8.81
C THR A 406 21.13 -14.82 -8.00
N GLY A 407 21.48 -16.07 -8.26
CA GLY A 407 21.00 -17.22 -7.47
C GLY A 407 19.61 -17.72 -7.85
N VAL A 408 19.11 -17.34 -9.03
CA VAL A 408 17.92 -17.94 -9.63
C VAL A 408 18.36 -19.17 -10.43
N LYS A 409 17.75 -20.32 -10.17
CA LYS A 409 18.09 -21.61 -10.77
C LYS A 409 16.92 -22.25 -11.54
N ALA A 410 15.69 -21.81 -11.30
CA ALA A 410 14.51 -22.36 -11.94
C ALA A 410 13.37 -21.34 -12.01
N VAL A 411 12.35 -21.66 -12.83
CA VAL A 411 11.12 -20.88 -12.91
C VAL A 411 10.24 -21.15 -11.68
N LEU A 412 9.56 -20.11 -11.21
CA LEU A 412 8.57 -20.22 -10.14
C LEU A 412 7.19 -20.59 -10.73
N VAL A 413 6.92 -21.90 -10.79
CA VAL A 413 5.70 -22.50 -11.34
C VAL A 413 4.62 -22.76 -10.29
#